data_AF-A0A2J6X8I4-F1
#
_entry.id   AF-A0A2J6X8I4-F1
#
_cell.length_a   1.000
_cell.length_b   1.000
_cell.length_c   1.000
_cell.angle_alpha   90.00
_cell.angle_beta   90.00
_cell.angle_gamma   90.00
#
_symmetry.space_group_name_H-M   'P 1'
#
loop_
_entity.id
_entity.type
_entity.pdbx_description
1 polymer ?
#
loop_
_entity_poly.entity_id
_entity_poly.type
_entity_poly.pdbx_seq_one_letter_code
_entity_poly.pdbx_strand_id
1 'polypeptide(L)'
;GQITGEMSLLDGGRRSADLRAGEDGVVVLALRRERLRALAEDDPALGNAVLWNIASALALRLRLANWQQQGLVRELQALKQ
;
A
#
# COMPACT_ATOMS: atom_id res chain seq x y z
N GLY A 1 5.74 11.05 -3.13
CA GLY A 1 6.07 9.77 -3.77
C GLY A 1 4.97 8.75 -3.50
N GLN A 2 5.03 7.58 -4.13
CA GLN A 2 4.09 6.48 -3.89
C GLN A 2 4.81 5.33 -3.17
N ILE A 3 4.07 4.58 -2.35
CA ILE A 3 4.54 3.40 -1.64
C ILE A 3 3.73 2.21 -2.15
N THR A 4 4.40 1.09 -2.42
CA THR A 4 3.79 -0.18 -2.82
C THR A 4 4.47 -1.34 -2.09
N GLY A 5 3.80 -2.49 -2.02
CA GLY A 5 4.29 -3.68 -1.31
C GLY A 5 4.17 -3.60 0.22
N GLU A 6 3.52 -2.57 0.74
CA GLU A 6 3.30 -2.34 2.17
C GLU A 6 2.45 -3.42 2.85
N MET A 7 1.53 -4.07 2.14
CA MET A 7 0.67 -5.09 2.73
C MET A 7 1.54 -6.23 3.28
N SER A 8 2.33 -6.86 2.40
CA SER A 8 3.28 -7.91 2.79
C SER A 8 4.38 -7.42 3.73
N LEU A 9 4.76 -6.14 3.67
CA LEU A 9 5.72 -5.55 4.62
C LEU A 9 5.14 -5.54 6.05
N LEU A 10 3.87 -5.15 6.20
CA LEU A 10 3.22 -5.04 7.50
C LEU A 10 2.76 -6.40 8.02
N ASP A 11 2.06 -7.21 7.23
CA ASP A 11 1.44 -8.45 7.68
C ASP A 11 2.32 -9.71 7.49
N GLY A 12 3.26 -9.69 6.54
CA GLY A 12 4.10 -10.85 6.21
C GLY A 12 3.44 -11.88 5.31
N GLY A 13 2.26 -11.57 4.78
CA GLY A 13 1.55 -12.38 3.80
C GLY A 13 2.20 -12.32 2.42
N ARG A 14 1.63 -13.09 1.49
CA ARG A 14 2.05 -13.10 0.08
C ARG A 14 1.80 -11.72 -0.58
N ARG A 15 2.49 -11.47 -1.69
CA ARG A 15 2.24 -10.28 -2.52
C ARG A 15 0.78 -10.25 -2.97
N SER A 16 0.14 -9.10 -2.81
CA SER A 16 -1.26 -8.90 -3.24
C SER A 16 -1.40 -8.67 -4.75
N ALA A 17 -0.34 -8.21 -5.41
CA ALA A 17 -0.30 -7.94 -6.84
C ALA A 17 1.14 -7.92 -7.37
N ASP A 18 1.28 -8.03 -8.69
CA ASP A 18 2.53 -7.76 -9.41
C ASP A 18 2.81 -6.26 -9.48
N LEU A 19 4.09 -5.89 -9.51
CA LEU A 19 4.54 -4.53 -9.79
C LEU A 19 5.30 -4.51 -11.11
N ARG A 20 4.80 -3.75 -12.08
CA ARG A 20 5.43 -3.57 -13.40
C ARG A 20 5.89 -2.13 -13.54
N ALA A 21 7.11 -1.93 -14.04
CA ALA A 21 7.59 -0.61 -14.40
C ALA A 21 6.83 -0.08 -15.61
N GLY A 22 6.63 1.24 -15.67
CA GLY A 22 6.12 1.91 -16.87
C GLY A 22 7.17 1.94 -17.98
N GLU A 23 6.77 2.42 -19.16
CA GLU A 23 7.62 2.45 -20.37
C GLU A 23 8.94 3.21 -20.16
N ASP A 24 8.90 4.31 -19.40
CA ASP A 24 10.08 5.13 -19.09
C ASP A 24 10.96 4.57 -17.95
N GLY A 25 10.61 3.40 -17.41
CA GLY A 25 11.25 2.82 -16.25
C GLY A 25 10.89 3.51 -14.93
N VAL A 26 11.43 2.99 -13.83
CA VAL A 26 11.20 3.55 -12.49
C VAL A 26 12.41 3.29 -11.59
N VAL A 27 12.75 4.28 -10.76
CA VAL A 27 13.71 4.10 -9.66
C VAL A 27 12.92 3.88 -8.38
N VAL A 28 13.25 2.80 -7.66
CA VAL A 28 12.58 2.44 -6.41
C VAL A 28 13.56 2.47 -5.24
N LEU A 29 13.09 3.00 -4.11
CA LEU A 29 13.76 2.84 -2.82
C LEU A 29 13.16 1.61 -2.12
N ALA A 30 14.02 0.63 -1.82
CA ALA A 30 13.58 -0.62 -1.21
C ALA A 30 13.84 -0.63 0.30
N LEU A 31 12.78 -0.77 1.09
CA LEU A 31 12.85 -1.00 2.53
C LEU A 31 12.51 -2.46 2.83
N ARG A 32 13.45 -3.18 3.45
CA ARG A 32 13.22 -4.57 3.91
C ARG A 32 12.48 -4.58 5.24
N ARG A 33 11.65 -5.61 5.47
CA ARG A 33 10.85 -5.76 6.69
C ARG A 33 11.70 -5.79 7.95
N GLU A 34 12.81 -6.50 7.89
CA GLU A 34 13.74 -6.68 9.00
C GLU A 34 14.40 -5.33 9.34
N ARG A 35 14.63 -4.47 8.33
CA ARG A 35 15.18 -3.12 8.55
C ARG A 35 14.17 -2.17 9.15
N LEU A 36 12.89 -2.27 8.78
CA LEU A 36 11.83 -1.50 9.42
C LEU A 36 11.63 -1.92 10.88
N ARG A 37 11.73 -3.23 11.18
CA ARG A 37 11.66 -3.74 12.55
C ARG A 37 12.85 -3.26 13.38
N ALA A 38 14.07 -3.43 12.88
CA ALA A 38 15.26 -2.92 13.54
C ALA A 38 15.17 -1.41 13.79
N LEU A 39 14.67 -0.63 12.83
CA LEU A 39 14.45 0.81 13.02
C LEU A 39 13.47 1.10 14.17
N ALA A 40 12.37 0.37 14.27
CA ALA A 40 11.40 0.56 15.35
C ALA A 40 11.92 0.12 16.73
N GLU A 41 12.90 -0.79 16.76
CA GLU A 41 13.59 -1.22 17.98
C GLU A 41 14.67 -0.22 18.38
N ASP A 42 15.48 0.26 17.44
CA ASP A 42 16.61 1.16 17.67
C ASP A 42 16.18 2.63 17.89
N ASP A 43 15.16 3.10 17.15
CA ASP A 43 14.55 4.42 17.28
C ASP A 43 13.02 4.31 17.19
N PRO A 44 12.34 4.07 18.34
CA PRO A 44 10.89 3.91 18.36
C PRO A 44 10.10 5.13 17.86
N ALA A 45 10.63 6.35 18.04
CA ALA A 45 9.95 7.55 17.59
C ALA A 45 9.91 7.62 16.06
N LEU A 46 11.07 7.42 15.42
CA LEU A 46 11.17 7.38 13.97
C LEU A 46 10.45 6.14 13.39
N GLY A 47 10.62 4.97 13.99
CA GLY A 47 9.94 3.75 13.58
C GLY A 47 8.42 3.88 13.60
N ASN A 48 7.86 4.44 14.69
CA ASN A 48 6.43 4.71 14.76
C ASN A 48 5.96 5.72 13.71
N ALA A 49 6.72 6.79 13.46
CA ALA A 49 6.37 7.76 12.44
C ALA A 49 6.32 7.12 11.04
N VAL A 50 7.30 6.27 10.71
CA VAL A 50 7.34 5.53 9.44
C VAL A 50 6.15 4.56 9.34
N LEU A 51 5.87 3.78 10.38
CA LEU A 51 4.73 2.86 10.43
C LEU A 51 3.40 3.58 10.23
N TRP A 52 3.18 4.71 10.91
CA TRP A 52 1.96 5.51 10.77
C TRP A 52 1.79 6.08 9.38
N ASN A 53 2.87 6.51 8.74
CA ASN A 53 2.84 6.99 7.35
C ASN A 53 2.43 5.87 6.38
N ILE A 54 3.01 4.67 6.56
CA ILE A 54 2.66 3.50 5.73
C ILE A 54 1.19 3.10 5.95
N ALA A 55 0.75 2.99 7.22
CA ALA A 55 -0.61 2.61 7.57
C ALA A 55 -1.65 3.61 7.04
N SER A 56 -1.38 4.91 7.18
CA SER A 56 -2.25 5.98 6.67
C SER A 56 -2.36 5.95 5.15
N ALA A 57 -1.25 5.74 4.45
CA ALA A 57 -1.24 5.61 2.99
C ALA A 57 -2.03 4.39 2.51
N LEU A 58 -1.88 3.24 3.19
CA LEU A 58 -2.64 2.03 2.91
C LEU A 58 -4.15 2.24 3.15
N ALA A 59 -4.52 2.85 4.27
CA ALA A 59 -5.91 3.13 4.61
C ALA A 59 -6.59 4.05 3.58
N LEU A 60 -5.88 5.07 3.09
CA LEU A 60 -6.37 5.94 2.02
C LEU A 60 -6.61 5.15 0.73
N ARG A 61 -5.64 4.33 0.30
CA ARG A 61 -5.80 3.49 -0.90
C ARG A 61 -6.98 2.52 -0.77
N LEU A 62 -7.17 1.91 0.39
CA LEU A 62 -8.30 1.03 0.63
C LEU A 62 -9.65 1.76 0.50
N ARG A 63 -9.75 2.98 1.05
CA ARG A 63 -10.97 3.80 0.89
C ARG A 63 -11.26 4.13 -0.58
N LEU A 64 -10.23 4.50 -1.34
CA LEU A 64 -10.37 4.80 -2.76
C LEU A 64 -10.78 3.56 -3.57
N ALA A 65 -10.14 2.41 -3.31
CA ALA A 65 -10.49 1.14 -3.96
C ALA A 65 -11.94 0.73 -3.66
N ASN A 66 -12.36 0.83 -2.39
CA ASN A 66 -13.75 0.55 -1.98
C ASN A 66 -14.74 1.49 -2.67
N TRP A 67 -14.42 2.78 -2.78
CA TRP A 67 -15.26 3.76 -3.47
C TRP A 67 -15.39 3.44 -4.96
N GLN A 68 -14.28 3.11 -5.63
CA GLN A 68 -14.29 2.70 -7.05
C GLN A 68 -15.12 1.45 -7.27
N GLN A 69 -14.98 0.44 -6.40
CA GLN A 69 -15.75 -0.79 -6.47
C GLN A 69 -17.26 -0.53 -6.33
N GLN A 70 -17.66 0.35 -5.40
CA GLN A 70 -19.07 0.73 -5.24
C GLN A 70 -19.62 1.47 -6.46
N GLY A 71 -18.81 2.33 -7.10
CA GLY A 71 -19.18 3.01 -8.34
C GLY A 71 -19.48 2.02 -9.46
N LEU A 72 -18.58 1.05 -9.67
CA LEU A 72 -18.75 -0.01 -10.68
C LEU A 72 -20.00 -0.86 -10.43
N VAL A 73 -20.26 -1.23 -9.17
CA VAL A 73 -21.47 -2.00 -8.82
C VAL A 73 -22.74 -1.23 -9.16
N ARG A 74 -22.79 0.09 -8.92
CA ARG A 74 -23.95 0.93 -9.25
C ARG A 74 -24.17 1.03 -10.75
N GLU A 75 -23.12 1.19 -11.53
CA GLU A 75 -23.20 1.26 -13.00
C GLU A 75 -23.71 -0.04 -13.60
N LEU A 76 -23.20 -1.19 -13.12
CA LEU A 76 -23.68 -2.51 -13.53
C LEU A 76 -25.16 -2.76 -13.17
N GLN A 77 -25.63 -2.19 -12.06
CA GLN A 77 -27.04 -2.27 -11.67
C GLN A 77 -27.92 -1.42 -12.58
N ALA A 78 -27.48 -0.22 -12.97
CA ALA A 78 -28.20 0.65 -13.88
C ALA A 78 -28.35 0.06 -15.29
N LEU A 79 -27.32 -0.65 -15.79
CA LEU A 79 -27.37 -1.33 -17.10
C LEU A 79 -28.30 -2.55 -17.15
N LYS A 80 -28.71 -3.08 -15.99
CA LYS A 80 -29.59 -4.24 -15.88
C LYS A 80 -31.08 -3.87 -15.73
N GLN A 81 -31.39 -2.59 -15.63
CA GLN A 81 -32.75 -2.03 -15.57
C GLN A 81 -33.18 -1.56 -16.95
#